data_AF-A0A937KYR4-F1
#
_entry.id   AF-A0A937KYR4-F1
#
_cell.length_a   1.000
_cell.length_b   1.000
_cell.length_c   1.000
_cell.angle_alpha   90.00
_cell.angle_beta   90.00
_cell.angle_gamma   90.00
#
_symmetry.space_group_name_H-M   'P 1'
#
loop_
_entity.id
_entity.type
_entity.pdbx_description
1 polymer ?
#
loop_
_entity_poly.entity_id
_entity_poly.type
_entity_poly.pdbx_seq_one_letter_code
_entity_poly.pdbx_strand_id
1 'polypeptide(L)'
;MRHFDIQKPDLDLTRQMFNELEKDLRSDKIDLGIGIYRDENGEAPVFKAVKKAEELLCKNEISKSYKSPSGNKEYCENILDLVLGKKNINDRNSKIGSIQIPGAGSGLRIAGELIKNKIKNKTISVPNPT
;
A
#
# COMPACT_ATOMS: atom_id res chain seq x y z
N MET A 1 -10.45 -34.08 7.06
CA MET A 1 -9.68 -32.85 6.79
C MET A 1 -8.51 -33.23 5.91
N ARG A 2 -8.38 -32.66 4.70
CA ARG A 2 -7.23 -32.96 3.83
C ARG A 2 -6.05 -32.15 4.33
N HIS A 3 -5.01 -32.84 4.83
CA HIS A 3 -3.73 -32.20 5.13
C HIS A 3 -2.94 -32.19 3.82
N PHE A 4 -2.57 -31.00 3.37
CA PHE A 4 -1.66 -30.84 2.25
C PHE A 4 -0.25 -30.68 2.83
N ASP A 5 0.68 -31.53 2.42
CA ASP A 5 2.09 -31.38 2.74
C ASP A 5 2.66 -30.25 1.88
N ILE A 6 2.40 -29.02 2.31
CA ILE A 6 2.91 -27.81 1.65
C ILE A 6 4.35 -27.61 2.14
N GLN A 7 5.31 -27.73 1.22
CA GLN A 7 6.69 -27.38 1.49
C GLN A 7 6.78 -25.92 1.97
N LYS A 8 7.56 -25.68 3.03
CA LYS A 8 7.77 -24.33 3.53
C LYS A 8 8.43 -23.50 2.42
N PRO A 9 7.84 -22.38 1.98
CA PRO A 9 8.41 -21.58 0.91
C PRO A 9 9.69 -20.90 1.39
N ASP A 10 10.65 -20.77 0.48
CA ASP A 10 11.83 -19.94 0.72
C ASP A 10 11.41 -18.48 0.86
N LEU A 11 12.02 -17.80 1.83
CA LEU A 11 11.79 -16.38 2.06
C LEU A 11 12.64 -15.57 1.08
N ASP A 12 12.12 -14.44 0.59
CA ASP A 12 12.94 -13.45 -0.09
C ASP A 12 13.97 -12.83 0.88
N LEU A 13 15.00 -12.19 0.33
CA LEU A 13 16.11 -11.63 1.11
C LEU A 13 15.64 -10.63 2.16
N THR A 14 14.62 -9.83 1.85
CA THR A 14 14.04 -8.87 2.78
C THR A 14 13.44 -9.60 3.98
N ARG A 15 12.61 -10.62 3.75
CA ARG A 15 12.01 -11.42 4.83
C ARG A 15 13.04 -12.24 5.62
N GLN A 16 14.10 -12.72 4.98
CA GLN A 16 15.22 -13.37 5.69
C GLN A 16 15.88 -12.39 6.66
N MET A 17 16.20 -11.17 6.19
CA MET A 17 16.76 -10.11 7.02
C MET A 17 15.86 -9.73 8.20
N PHE A 18 14.54 -9.65 8.01
CA PHE A 18 13.58 -9.45 9.11
C PHE A 18 13.75 -10.49 10.22
N ASN A 19 13.81 -11.77 9.84
CA ASN A 19 13.95 -12.86 10.81
C ASN A 19 15.29 -12.81 11.55
N GLU A 20 16.36 -12.35 10.90
CA GLU A 20 17.68 -12.19 11.52
C GLU A 20 17.68 -11.01 12.50
N LEU A 21 17.11 -9.87 12.10
CA LEU A 21 16.96 -8.68 12.95
C LEU A 21 16.12 -8.94 14.20
N GLU A 22 15.06 -9.76 14.08
CA GLU A 22 14.21 -10.14 15.21
C GLU A 22 14.95 -11.04 16.21
N LYS A 23 15.81 -11.94 15.72
CA LYS A 23 16.61 -12.85 16.56
C LYS A 23 17.82 -12.18 17.22
N ASP A 24 18.25 -11.02 16.74
CA ASP A 24 19.35 -10.28 17.33
C ASP A 24 18.92 -9.62 18.66
N LEU A 25 19.48 -10.11 19.76
CA LEU A 25 19.16 -9.65 21.13
C LEU A 25 20.04 -8.48 21.59
N ARG A 26 20.99 -8.02 20.77
CA ARG A 26 21.85 -6.89 21.13
C ARG A 26 21.03 -5.62 21.33
N SER A 27 21.27 -4.94 22.45
CA SER A 27 20.57 -3.70 22.80
C SER A 27 20.99 -2.49 21.97
N ASP A 28 22.17 -2.55 21.36
CA ASP A 28 22.78 -1.50 20.53
C ASP A 28 22.63 -1.77 19.02
N LYS A 29 21.75 -2.71 18.62
CA LYS A 29 21.51 -3.01 17.21
C LYS A 29 20.88 -1.82 16.48
N ILE A 30 21.30 -1.60 15.24
CA ILE A 30 20.76 -0.56 14.36
C ILE A 30 20.12 -1.25 13.16
N ASP A 31 18.82 -1.01 12.96
CA ASP A 31 18.07 -1.50 11.80
C ASP A 31 18.04 -0.42 10.70
N LEU A 32 18.79 -0.66 9.62
CA LEU A 32 18.83 0.16 8.40
C LEU A 32 18.24 -0.58 7.19
N GLY A 33 17.67 -1.77 7.39
CA GLY A 33 17.20 -2.60 6.29
C GLY A 33 15.79 -2.24 5.85
N ILE A 34 14.94 -1.87 6.81
CA ILE A 34 13.53 -1.64 6.55
C ILE A 34 13.28 -0.19 6.17
N GLY A 35 12.70 0.03 4.99
CA GLY A 35 12.30 1.35 4.50
C GLY A 35 11.04 1.91 5.17
N ILE A 36 10.99 1.92 6.51
CA ILE A 36 9.93 2.59 7.29
C ILE A 36 10.51 3.87 7.89
N TYR A 37 9.75 4.95 7.81
CA TYR A 37 10.10 6.18 8.52
C TYR A 37 10.10 5.94 10.03
N ARG A 38 11.24 6.19 10.66
CA ARG A 38 11.41 6.19 12.11
C ARG A 38 11.76 7.59 12.60
N ASP A 39 11.26 7.95 13.78
CA ASP A 39 11.62 9.19 14.45
C ASP A 39 12.98 9.09 15.17
N GLU A 40 13.37 10.14 15.88
CA GLU A 40 14.63 10.21 16.64
C GLU A 40 14.76 9.16 17.76
N ASN A 41 13.65 8.55 18.19
CA ASN A 41 13.64 7.48 19.18
C ASN A 41 13.65 6.09 18.53
N GLY A 42 13.70 6.02 17.20
CA GLY A 42 13.67 4.77 16.44
C GLY A 42 12.27 4.18 16.28
N GLU A 43 11.22 4.91 16.65
CA GLU A 43 9.83 4.46 16.58
C GLU A 43 9.19 4.85 15.25
N ALA A 44 8.18 4.10 14.79
CA ALA A 44 7.36 4.49 13.64
C ALA A 44 6.16 5.33 14.14
N PRO A 45 6.20 6.67 14.03
CA PRO A 45 5.23 7.51 14.71
C PRO A 45 3.86 7.47 14.01
N VAL A 46 2.80 7.55 14.80
CA VAL A 46 1.46 7.86 14.28
C VAL A 46 1.29 9.38 14.27
N PHE A 47 1.19 9.96 13.07
CA PHE A 47 1.06 11.40 12.91
C PHE A 47 -0.18 11.97 13.62
N LYS A 48 -0.07 13.19 14.15
CA LYS A 48 -1.16 13.90 14.86
C LYS A 48 -2.45 13.97 14.02
N ALA A 49 -2.33 14.17 12.71
CA ALA A 49 -3.49 14.19 11.81
C ALA A 49 -4.18 12.83 11.70
N VAL A 50 -3.41 11.74 11.69
CA VAL A 50 -3.93 10.36 11.66
C VAL A 50 -4.66 10.07 12.98
N LYS A 51 -4.06 10.39 14.14
CA LYS A 51 -4.72 10.22 15.45
C LYS A 51 -6.05 10.95 15.54
N LYS A 52 -6.12 12.20 15.11
CA LYS A 52 -7.38 12.96 15.07
C LYS A 52 -8.42 12.32 14.15
N ALA A 53 -8.00 11.80 12.99
CA ALA A 53 -8.90 11.12 12.06
C ALA A 53 -9.44 9.80 12.65
N GLU A 54 -8.62 9.04 13.38
CA GLU A 54 -9.04 7.84 14.12
C GLU A 54 -10.13 8.16 15.15
N GLU A 55 -9.94 9.21 15.97
CA GLU A 55 -10.91 9.68 16.95
C GLU A 55 -12.24 10.09 16.29
N LEU A 56 -12.17 10.87 15.21
CA LEU A 56 -13.34 11.30 14.46
C LEU A 56 -14.10 10.12 13.85
N LEU A 57 -13.38 9.15 13.27
CA LEU A 57 -14.00 7.97 12.67
C LEU A 57 -14.69 7.13 13.76
N CYS A 58 -14.01 6.87 14.88
CA CYS A 58 -14.55 6.11 15.99
C CYS A 58 -15.82 6.75 16.59
N LYS A 59 -15.85 8.08 16.67
CA LYS A 59 -16.99 8.82 17.25
C LYS A 59 -18.20 8.89 16.30
N ASN A 60 -17.96 9.03 15.00
CA ASN A 60 -19.01 9.43 14.05
C ASN A 60 -19.47 8.31 13.10
N GLU A 61 -18.74 7.20 12.98
CA GLU A 61 -19.12 6.14 12.06
C GLU A 61 -20.36 5.37 12.55
N ILE A 62 -21.43 5.42 11.75
CA ILE A 62 -22.72 4.80 12.09
C ILE A 62 -22.94 3.44 11.40
N SER A 63 -22.09 3.06 10.45
CA SER A 63 -22.27 1.84 9.66
C SER A 63 -20.96 1.25 9.16
N LYS A 64 -20.92 -0.08 9.15
CA LYS A 64 -19.85 -0.90 8.54
C LYS A 64 -20.30 -1.56 7.23
N SER A 65 -21.37 -1.07 6.61
CA SER A 65 -21.87 -1.58 5.32
C SER A 65 -20.78 -1.56 4.26
N TYR A 66 -20.88 -2.50 3.32
CA TYR A 66 -19.99 -2.55 2.16
C TYR A 66 -19.92 -1.19 1.46
N LYS A 67 -18.71 -0.80 1.08
CA LYS A 67 -18.48 0.34 0.19
C LYS A 67 -18.75 -0.08 -1.25
N SER A 68 -18.78 0.89 -2.16
CA SER A 68 -18.88 0.60 -3.59
C SER A 68 -17.71 -0.28 -4.05
N PRO A 69 -17.84 -1.01 -5.17
CA PRO A 69 -16.72 -1.79 -5.73
C PRO A 69 -15.46 -0.97 -6.00
N SER A 70 -15.61 0.33 -6.27
CA SER A 70 -14.49 1.26 -6.47
C SER A 70 -13.91 1.81 -5.16
N GLY A 71 -14.50 1.49 -4.02
CA GLY A 71 -14.13 1.99 -2.69
C GLY A 71 -14.93 3.21 -2.24
N ASN A 72 -14.32 4.01 -1.37
CA ASN A 72 -14.88 5.28 -0.90
C ASN A 72 -14.70 6.37 -1.96
N LYS A 73 -15.81 6.95 -2.42
CA LYS A 73 -15.83 7.98 -3.48
C LYS A 73 -15.03 9.24 -3.09
N GLU A 74 -15.24 9.77 -1.90
CA GLU A 74 -14.55 10.99 -1.43
C GLU A 74 -13.05 10.74 -1.28
N TYR A 75 -12.65 9.56 -0.79
CA TYR A 75 -11.24 9.16 -0.76
C TYR A 75 -10.64 9.18 -2.18
N CYS A 76 -11.33 8.57 -3.14
CA CYS A 76 -10.91 8.49 -4.53
C CYS A 76 -10.80 9.87 -5.21
N GLU A 77 -11.68 10.81 -4.90
CA GLU A 77 -11.63 12.19 -5.40
C GLU A 77 -10.48 12.98 -4.76
N ASN A 78 -10.36 12.92 -3.44
CA ASN A 78 -9.34 13.67 -2.69
C ASN A 78 -7.92 13.18 -2.98
N ILE A 79 -7.73 11.86 -3.14
CA ILE A 79 -6.39 11.32 -3.45
C ILE A 79 -5.96 11.66 -4.88
N LEU A 80 -6.90 11.73 -5.82
CA LEU A 80 -6.60 12.18 -7.19
C LEU A 80 -6.14 13.63 -7.19
N ASP A 81 -6.84 14.51 -6.47
CA ASP A 81 -6.43 15.91 -6.34
C ASP A 81 -5.06 16.04 -5.68
N LEU A 82 -4.81 15.29 -4.60
CA LEU A 82 -3.51 15.30 -3.93
C LEU A 82 -2.36 14.89 -4.85
N VAL A 83 -2.55 13.85 -5.68
CA VAL A 83 -1.49 13.27 -6.52
C VAL A 83 -1.31 14.00 -7.85
N LEU A 84 -2.42 14.38 -8.50
CA LEU A 84 -2.40 14.94 -9.86
C LEU A 84 -2.69 16.44 -9.88
N GLY A 85 -3.38 16.98 -8.88
CA GLY A 85 -3.86 18.37 -8.83
C GLY A 85 -5.08 18.63 -9.71
N LYS A 86 -6.01 19.46 -9.21
CA LYS A 86 -7.26 19.84 -9.92
C LYS A 86 -7.08 20.24 -11.38
N LYS A 87 -6.02 21.00 -11.69
CA LYS A 87 -5.75 21.45 -13.06
C LYS A 87 -5.61 20.27 -14.02
N ASN A 88 -4.76 19.29 -13.69
CA ASN A 88 -4.54 18.13 -14.54
C ASN A 88 -5.79 17.24 -14.63
N ILE A 89 -6.57 17.15 -13.55
CA ILE A 89 -7.84 16.41 -13.55
C ILE A 89 -8.82 17.05 -14.54
N ASN A 90 -8.98 18.37 -14.48
CA ASN A 90 -9.88 19.12 -15.35
C ASN A 90 -9.44 19.03 -16.82
N ASP A 91 -8.14 19.20 -17.10
CA ASP A 91 -7.58 19.17 -18.46
C ASP A 91 -7.74 17.78 -19.11
N ARG A 92 -7.75 16.71 -18.31
CA ARG A 92 -7.86 15.32 -18.79
C ARG A 92 -9.30 14.79 -18.79
N ASN A 93 -10.23 15.51 -18.15
CA ASN A 93 -11.66 15.20 -18.09
C ASN A 93 -11.93 13.69 -17.80
N SER A 94 -12.79 13.03 -18.56
CA SER A 94 -13.20 11.62 -18.37
C SER A 94 -12.13 10.56 -18.66
N LYS A 95 -10.85 10.95 -18.81
CA LYS A 95 -9.74 10.02 -19.05
C LYS A 95 -9.03 9.56 -17.77
N ILE A 96 -9.41 10.11 -16.61
CA ILE A 96 -8.86 9.74 -15.31
C ILE A 96 -9.93 8.99 -14.53
N GLY A 97 -9.54 7.85 -13.96
CA GLY A 97 -10.36 7.10 -13.01
C GLY A 97 -9.53 6.68 -11.80
N SER A 98 -10.20 6.40 -10.70
CA SER A 98 -9.58 5.89 -9.48
C SER A 98 -10.42 4.77 -8.87
N ILE A 99 -9.72 3.83 -8.24
CA ILE A 99 -10.29 2.79 -7.38
C ILE A 99 -9.43 2.73 -6.12
N GLN A 100 -10.06 2.52 -4.97
CA GLN A 100 -9.36 2.28 -3.72
C GLN A 100 -8.80 0.86 -3.69
N ILE A 101 -7.57 0.70 -3.22
CA ILE A 101 -6.83 -0.57 -3.22
C ILE A 101 -6.19 -0.84 -1.85
N PRO A 102 -6.03 -2.11 -1.44
CA PRO A 102 -5.30 -2.46 -0.22
C PRO A 102 -3.78 -2.36 -0.44
N GLY A 103 -3.23 -1.17 -0.26
CA GLY A 103 -1.79 -0.90 -0.37
C GLY A 103 -1.25 -0.94 -1.81
N ALA A 104 -0.02 -0.47 -1.99
CA ALA A 104 0.57 -0.27 -3.32
C ALA A 104 0.76 -1.58 -4.11
N GLY A 105 1.12 -2.69 -3.44
CA GLY A 105 1.34 -3.98 -4.10
C GLY A 105 0.09 -4.53 -4.80
N SER A 106 -1.09 -4.36 -4.20
CA SER A 106 -2.36 -4.75 -4.85
C SER A 106 -2.70 -3.83 -6.03
N GLY A 107 -2.32 -2.55 -5.95
CA GLY A 107 -2.42 -1.61 -7.08
C GLY A 107 -1.63 -2.07 -8.28
N LEU A 108 -0.36 -2.45 -8.06
CA LEU A 108 0.49 -3.02 -9.12
C LEU A 108 -0.11 -4.31 -9.68
N ARG A 109 -0.68 -5.18 -8.83
CA ARG A 109 -1.37 -6.39 -9.28
C ARG A 109 -2.56 -6.07 -10.18
N ILE A 110 -3.44 -5.16 -9.75
CA ILE A 110 -4.63 -4.78 -10.53
C ILE A 110 -4.23 -4.12 -11.85
N ALA A 111 -3.22 -3.24 -11.84
CA ALA A 111 -2.68 -2.64 -13.05
C ALA A 111 -2.12 -3.70 -14.00
N GLY A 112 -1.36 -4.68 -13.48
CA GLY A 112 -0.85 -5.81 -14.26
C GLY A 112 -1.96 -6.65 -14.89
N GLU A 113 -3.03 -6.96 -14.15
CA GLU A 113 -4.21 -7.67 -14.68
C GLU A 113 -4.90 -6.84 -15.77
N LEU A 114 -5.02 -5.53 -15.60
CA LEU A 114 -5.62 -4.64 -16.61
C LEU A 114 -4.79 -4.64 -17.90
N ILE A 115 -3.46 -4.47 -17.79
CA ILE A 115 -2.54 -4.50 -18.94
C ILE A 115 -2.65 -5.85 -19.65
N LYS A 116 -2.57 -6.96 -18.91
CA LYS A 116 -2.66 -8.32 -19.45
C LYS A 116 -3.95 -8.57 -20.24
N ASN A 117 -5.07 -8.03 -19.77
CA ASN A 117 -6.40 -8.29 -20.32
C ASN A 117 -6.85 -7.28 -21.39
N LYS A 118 -6.31 -6.06 -21.39
CA LYS A 118 -6.82 -4.97 -22.24
C LYS A 118 -5.80 -4.41 -23.22
N ILE A 119 -4.50 -4.63 -23.01
CA ILE A 119 -3.44 -4.05 -23.84
C ILE A 119 -2.79 -5.16 -24.68
N LYS A 120 -2.58 -4.88 -25.98
CA LYS A 120 -1.94 -5.83 -26.90
C LYS A 120 -0.44 -6.02 -26.59
N ASN A 121 0.26 -4.94 -26.28
CA ASN A 121 1.65 -4.99 -25.84
C ASN A 121 1.73 -5.35 -24.36
N LYS A 122 2.38 -6.47 -24.05
CA LYS A 122 2.48 -7.03 -22.70
C LYS A 122 3.90 -6.91 -22.11
N THR A 123 4.82 -6.26 -22.82
CA THR A 123 6.18 -6.03 -22.33
C THR A 123 6.17 -4.89 -21.31
N ILE A 124 6.71 -5.15 -20.13
CA ILE A 124 6.89 -4.16 -19.05
C ILE A 124 8.39 -3.94 -18.89
N SER A 125 8.83 -2.69 -18.99
CA SER A 125 10.21 -2.28 -18.70
C SER A 125 10.29 -1.70 -17.30
N VAL A 126 11.27 -2.13 -16.53
CA VAL A 126 11.54 -1.62 -15.18
C VAL A 126 13.00 -1.16 -15.07
N PRO A 127 13.30 -0.15 -14.23
CA PRO A 127 14.68 0.26 -13.97
C PRO A 127 15.53 -0.88 -13.39
N ASN A 128 16.86 -0.77 -13.54
CA ASN A 128 17.81 -1.67 -12.91
C ASN A 128 18.72 -0.85 -11.95
N PRO A 129 18.61 -1.01 -10.62
CA PRO A 129 17.73 -1.94 -9.88
C PRO A 129 16.27 -1.45 -9.77
N THR A 130 15.35 -2.36 -9.40
CA THR A 130 13.98 -2.07 -8.96
C THR A 130 13.54 -2.96 -7.82
#